data_AF-A0A4Q4BRY5-F1
#
_entry.id   AF-A0A4Q4BRY5-F1
#
_cell.length_a   1.000
_cell.length_b   1.000
_cell.length_c   1.000
_cell.angle_alpha   90.00
_cell.angle_beta   90.00
_cell.angle_gamma   90.00
#
_symmetry.space_group_name_H-M   'P 1'
#
loop_
_entity.id
_entity.type
_entity.pdbx_description
1 polymer ?
#
loop_
_entity_poly.entity_id
_entity_poly.type
_entity_poly.pdbx_seq_one_letter_code
_entity_poly.pdbx_strand_id
1 'polypeptide(L)'
;MPLYDDPTARPDSTVNVGPRLVYPTSGDHHWQEMRPFEAPRGDPAWHEIHVYTDAISYAPGETVEFHGSTNAEAWTIAVTRDGLNPVVVHREEGLPGRATPTPADAYEAGCNWPVLHRWTLPADLPSGFYLVESSVARQQGGRFVQHHFFVVRPSGAVQPGRLLHVLPTCTYTAYNDWGGANHYGGSHGPARNAMSPLLSLQRPWTRGLVKLPENAPRICATIPEPMMPLRYDFKEWSYANGFSYYYAATGWAQYDRHFALWAEREGYAVDTITQTDLHLRPELLESYACVVIVGHDEYWTREMRLAIESYVERGGHLARFGANFTWQIRLEEEGKRQVCYKSNAHKEDPIRATGDDARLTSAWEDRHVRWPGASTVGVNGLGGTYANWGRFTPRGSRGFTVYRPEHWAFAGTDLSYGDIFGAEARIFGYEVDGVDYTFRDGLPFPTGKDGTPDSVEILAMTPAVMARISTLSGVPSLPVG
;
A
#
# COMPACT_ATOMS: atom_id res chain seq x y z
N MET A 1 -11.43 35.67 -14.64
CA MET A 1 -10.07 35.66 -15.23
C MET A 1 -9.61 34.22 -15.27
N PRO A 2 -9.62 33.57 -16.45
CA PRO A 2 -9.30 32.15 -16.56
C PRO A 2 -7.81 31.96 -16.89
N LEU A 3 -7.14 31.05 -16.19
CA LEU A 3 -5.85 30.48 -16.57
C LEU A 3 -5.92 28.96 -16.34
N TYR A 4 -6.69 28.30 -17.20
CA TYR A 4 -6.55 26.90 -17.53
C TYR A 4 -6.72 26.83 -19.04
N ASP A 5 -5.60 26.78 -19.77
CA ASP A 5 -5.49 26.26 -21.13
C ASP A 5 -4.02 26.29 -21.54
N ASP A 6 -3.29 25.23 -21.17
CA ASP A 6 -2.20 24.74 -22.01
C ASP A 6 -2.45 23.25 -22.32
N PRO A 7 -3.16 22.94 -23.41
CA PRO A 7 -3.37 21.57 -23.88
C PRO A 7 -2.13 20.93 -24.52
N THR A 8 -0.95 21.59 -24.48
CA THR A 8 0.32 21.05 -24.97
C THR A 8 1.28 20.56 -23.88
N ALA A 9 0.97 20.82 -22.61
CA ALA A 9 1.64 20.19 -21.48
C ALA A 9 1.25 18.70 -21.39
N ARG A 10 1.86 17.87 -22.23
CA ARG A 10 1.91 16.42 -21.95
C ARG A 10 2.59 16.27 -20.59
N PRO A 11 1.99 15.59 -19.61
CA PRO A 11 2.71 15.23 -18.39
C PRO A 11 3.90 14.36 -18.81
N ASP A 12 5.09 14.94 -18.74
CA ASP A 12 6.42 14.34 -18.88
C ASP A 12 6.48 12.96 -19.57
N SER A 13 6.13 12.90 -20.86
CA SER A 13 6.15 11.66 -21.64
C SER A 13 7.56 11.16 -21.97
N THR A 14 8.60 11.66 -21.29
CA THR A 14 10.02 11.38 -21.57
C THR A 14 10.74 10.60 -20.47
N VAL A 15 10.00 10.15 -19.44
CA VAL A 15 10.56 9.40 -18.32
C VAL A 15 10.72 7.91 -18.66
N ASN A 16 11.94 7.39 -18.48
CA ASN A 16 12.27 5.97 -18.60
C ASN A 16 12.02 5.38 -20.01
N VAL A 17 12.39 6.10 -21.06
CA VAL A 17 12.24 5.65 -22.46
C VAL A 17 13.23 4.52 -22.79
N GLY A 18 12.73 3.36 -23.24
CA GLY A 18 13.52 2.25 -23.76
C GLY A 18 12.66 1.26 -24.57
N PRO A 19 13.25 0.46 -25.49
CA PRO A 19 12.50 -0.52 -26.27
C PRO A 19 11.88 -1.59 -25.34
N ARG A 20 10.60 -1.92 -25.57
CA ARG A 20 9.94 -3.00 -24.82
C ARG A 20 10.62 -4.32 -25.13
N LEU A 21 10.98 -5.07 -24.08
CA LEU A 21 11.45 -6.44 -24.24
C LEU A 21 10.27 -7.32 -24.67
N VAL A 22 10.37 -7.91 -25.85
CA VAL A 22 9.41 -8.88 -26.37
C VAL A 22 10.00 -10.27 -26.14
N TYR A 23 9.34 -11.09 -25.33
CA TYR A 23 9.74 -12.47 -25.09
C TYR A 23 8.85 -13.41 -25.91
N PRO A 24 9.40 -14.49 -26.49
CA PRO A 24 8.58 -15.52 -27.10
C PRO A 24 7.69 -16.16 -26.03
N THR A 25 6.37 -16.18 -26.26
CA THR A 25 5.39 -16.87 -25.42
C THR A 25 4.91 -18.13 -26.12
N SER A 26 4.67 -19.22 -25.39
CA SER A 26 3.95 -20.39 -25.90
C SER A 26 2.44 -20.24 -25.63
N GLY A 27 1.61 -21.03 -26.31
CA GLY A 27 0.14 -20.95 -26.19
C GLY A 27 -0.41 -21.32 -24.81
N ASP A 28 0.39 -21.96 -23.97
CA ASP A 28 0.11 -22.34 -22.58
C ASP A 28 0.69 -21.35 -21.56
N HIS A 29 1.62 -20.47 -21.94
CA HIS A 29 2.06 -19.36 -21.11
C HIS A 29 1.00 -18.26 -21.11
N HIS A 30 0.21 -18.18 -20.06
CA HIS A 30 -0.66 -17.03 -19.89
C HIS A 30 0.13 -15.84 -19.33
N TRP A 31 -0.22 -14.62 -19.75
CA TRP A 31 0.45 -13.38 -19.36
C TRP A 31 0.55 -13.14 -17.83
N GLN A 32 -0.25 -13.85 -17.01
CA GLN A 32 -0.15 -13.83 -15.54
C GLN A 32 1.00 -14.69 -14.96
N GLU A 33 1.63 -15.56 -15.77
CA GLU A 33 2.78 -16.40 -15.38
C GLU A 33 4.10 -15.65 -15.49
N MET A 34 4.20 -14.70 -16.44
CA MET A 34 5.32 -13.78 -16.48
C MET A 34 5.12 -12.75 -15.36
N ARG A 35 5.83 -12.93 -14.25
CA ARG A 35 5.92 -11.96 -13.15
C ARG A 35 7.20 -11.13 -13.31
N PRO A 36 7.21 -10.10 -14.17
CA PRO A 36 8.35 -9.19 -14.22
C PRO A 36 8.45 -8.49 -12.87
N PHE A 37 9.68 -8.26 -12.44
CA PHE A 37 10.00 -7.38 -11.34
C PHE A 37 10.96 -6.30 -11.83
N GLU A 38 10.98 -5.17 -11.13
CA GLU A 38 11.95 -4.11 -11.41
C GLU A 38 13.31 -4.45 -10.82
N ALA A 39 14.38 -4.24 -11.59
CA ALA A 39 15.76 -4.31 -11.15
C ALA A 39 16.64 -3.47 -12.09
N PRO A 40 17.86 -3.08 -11.68
CA PRO A 40 18.79 -2.38 -12.56
C PRO A 40 19.12 -3.25 -13.77
N ARG A 41 19.18 -2.64 -14.96
CA ARG A 41 19.43 -3.37 -16.22
C ARG A 41 20.85 -3.93 -16.29
N GLY A 42 21.81 -3.24 -15.66
CA GLY A 42 23.22 -3.61 -15.67
C GLY A 42 23.94 -3.38 -17.00
N ASP A 43 23.32 -2.65 -17.94
CA ASP A 43 23.89 -2.30 -19.24
C ASP A 43 24.61 -0.94 -19.16
N PRO A 44 25.95 -0.88 -19.32
CA PRO A 44 26.72 0.37 -19.21
C PRO A 44 26.30 1.46 -20.20
N ALA A 45 25.71 1.11 -21.35
CA ALA A 45 25.24 2.09 -22.33
C ALA A 45 23.90 2.75 -21.91
N TRP A 46 23.24 2.20 -20.88
CA TRP A 46 21.93 2.62 -20.42
C TRP A 46 22.05 3.19 -19.00
N HIS A 47 22.24 4.50 -18.89
CA HIS A 47 22.37 5.21 -17.61
C HIS A 47 21.11 5.11 -16.73
N GLU A 48 21.23 4.57 -15.52
CA GLU A 48 20.17 4.37 -14.53
C GLU A 48 20.63 4.83 -13.15
N ILE A 49 19.70 5.23 -12.29
CA ILE A 49 19.96 5.55 -10.88
C ILE A 49 18.85 4.97 -10.02
N HIS A 50 19.20 4.10 -9.10
CA HIS A 50 18.26 3.58 -8.12
C HIS A 50 18.71 4.00 -6.72
N VAL A 51 17.78 4.50 -5.93
CA VAL A 51 18.04 5.03 -4.58
C VAL A 51 17.02 4.48 -3.60
N TYR A 52 17.47 4.23 -2.37
CA TYR A 52 16.64 4.01 -1.20
C TYR A 52 17.27 4.71 0.01
N THR A 53 16.57 4.74 1.13
CA THR A 53 17.04 5.37 2.36
C THR A 53 17.21 4.36 3.48
N ASP A 54 18.03 4.69 4.49
CA ASP A 54 18.33 3.81 5.63
C ASP A 54 17.13 3.58 6.56
N ALA A 55 16.17 4.51 6.55
CA ALA A 55 14.86 4.42 7.18
C ALA A 55 13.78 5.04 6.26
N ILE A 56 12.50 4.81 6.57
CA ILE A 56 11.37 5.39 5.81
C ILE A 56 10.67 6.53 6.56
N SER A 57 11.17 6.88 7.76
CA SER A 57 10.62 7.95 8.59
C SER A 57 11.70 8.60 9.44
N TYR A 58 11.67 9.93 9.47
CA TYR A 58 12.67 10.77 10.14
C TYR A 58 11.99 11.89 10.93
N ALA A 59 12.57 12.25 12.08
CA ALA A 59 12.21 13.49 12.77
C ALA A 59 12.93 14.69 12.12
N PRO A 60 12.38 15.91 12.20
CA PRO A 60 13.09 17.13 11.83
C PRO A 60 14.46 17.21 12.52
N GLY A 61 15.50 17.61 11.79
CA GLY A 61 16.89 17.63 12.27
C GLY A 61 17.66 16.31 12.10
N GLU A 62 17.00 15.17 11.83
CA GLU A 62 17.69 13.92 11.51
C GLU A 62 18.34 13.99 10.11
N THR A 63 19.31 13.12 9.85
CA THR A 63 19.98 13.03 8.55
C THR A 63 19.46 11.83 7.78
N VAL A 64 18.99 12.06 6.56
CA VAL A 64 18.59 11.03 5.61
C VAL A 64 19.83 10.57 4.86
N GLU A 65 20.12 9.27 4.89
CA GLU A 65 21.17 8.67 4.08
C GLU A 65 20.58 8.03 2.82
N PHE A 66 20.93 8.57 1.65
CA PHE A 66 20.48 8.05 0.36
C PHE A 66 21.50 7.03 -0.15
N HIS A 67 21.16 5.75 -0.01
CA HIS A 67 21.91 4.64 -0.57
C HIS A 67 21.55 4.45 -2.04
N GLY A 68 22.54 4.23 -2.91
CA GLY A 68 22.25 4.17 -4.33
C GLY A 68 23.30 3.48 -5.18
N SER A 69 22.90 3.18 -6.41
CA SER A 69 23.76 2.65 -7.46
C SER A 69 23.40 3.30 -8.79
N THR A 70 24.42 3.80 -9.49
CA THR A 70 24.28 4.37 -10.84
C THR A 70 25.50 4.11 -11.68
N ASN A 71 25.30 3.82 -12.97
CA ASN A 71 26.34 3.74 -13.99
C ASN A 71 26.60 5.08 -14.71
N ALA A 72 25.89 6.15 -14.35
CA ALA A 72 26.19 7.50 -14.82
C ALA A 72 27.30 8.14 -13.97
N GLU A 73 28.11 9.01 -14.56
CA GLU A 73 29.13 9.77 -13.83
C GLU A 73 28.52 10.77 -12.83
N ALA A 74 27.35 11.32 -13.18
CA ALA A 74 26.65 12.30 -12.37
C ALA A 74 25.14 12.03 -12.37
N TRP A 75 24.50 12.35 -11.25
CA TRP A 75 23.06 12.21 -11.05
C TRP A 75 22.46 13.42 -10.32
N THR A 76 21.13 13.49 -10.30
CA THR A 76 20.37 14.58 -9.68
C THR A 76 19.35 14.00 -8.70
N ILE A 77 19.16 14.66 -7.57
CA ILE A 77 18.11 14.38 -6.60
C ILE A 77 17.26 15.62 -6.34
N ALA A 78 15.95 15.44 -6.26
CA ALA A 78 15.01 16.45 -5.77
C ALA A 78 14.08 15.83 -4.74
N VAL A 79 13.86 16.52 -3.62
CA VAL A 79 12.90 16.12 -2.58
C VAL A 79 11.77 17.13 -2.54
N THR A 80 10.55 16.65 -2.67
CA THR A 80 9.33 17.44 -2.70
C THR A 80 8.43 17.04 -1.53
N ARG A 81 8.02 17.99 -0.70
CA ARG A 81 6.90 17.77 0.22
C ARG A 81 5.64 17.65 -0.64
N ASP A 82 5.11 16.45 -0.77
CA ASP A 82 3.92 16.19 -1.59
C ASP A 82 2.65 16.50 -0.77
N GLY A 83 1.66 17.08 -1.44
CA GLY A 83 0.44 17.61 -0.84
C GLY A 83 -0.35 18.40 -1.88
N LEU A 84 -1.38 19.14 -1.45
CA LEU A 84 -2.22 19.97 -2.33
C LEU A 84 -1.39 21.01 -3.07
N ASN A 85 -0.38 21.56 -2.41
CA ASN A 85 0.60 22.47 -2.97
C ASN A 85 2.01 21.88 -2.79
N PRO A 86 2.48 21.05 -3.74
CA PRO A 86 3.79 20.43 -3.64
C PRO A 86 4.92 21.48 -3.64
N VAL A 87 5.91 21.31 -2.76
CA VAL A 87 7.06 22.23 -2.64
C VAL A 87 8.36 21.43 -2.69
N VAL A 88 9.25 21.78 -3.62
CA VAL A 88 10.63 21.25 -3.64
C VAL A 88 11.40 21.87 -2.48
N VAL A 89 11.79 21.05 -1.52
CA VAL A 89 12.49 21.46 -0.28
C VAL A 89 13.98 21.17 -0.33
N HIS A 90 14.41 20.29 -1.23
CA HIS A 90 15.81 19.93 -1.43
C HIS A 90 16.06 19.64 -2.91
N ARG A 91 17.19 20.10 -3.44
CA ARG A 91 17.63 19.76 -4.79
C ARG A 91 19.15 19.83 -4.89
N GLU A 92 19.75 18.77 -5.41
CA GLU A 92 21.17 18.73 -5.74
C GLU A 92 21.38 18.09 -7.10
N GLU A 93 22.29 18.66 -7.87
CA GLU A 93 22.61 18.26 -9.25
C GLU A 93 24.11 18.00 -9.36
N GLY A 94 24.51 17.16 -10.31
CA GLY A 94 25.93 16.86 -10.53
C GLY A 94 26.56 16.01 -9.42
N LEU A 95 25.76 15.29 -8.64
CA LEU A 95 26.25 14.41 -7.59
C LEU A 95 27.06 13.27 -8.20
N PRO A 96 28.22 12.90 -7.63
CA PRO A 96 29.06 11.85 -8.19
C PRO A 96 28.33 10.49 -8.14
N GLY A 97 28.31 9.80 -9.27
CA GLY A 97 27.74 8.47 -9.39
C GLY A 97 28.71 7.35 -9.01
N ARG A 98 28.17 6.22 -8.54
CA ARG A 98 28.95 5.01 -8.27
C ARG A 98 28.13 3.77 -8.60
N ALA A 99 28.66 2.96 -9.52
CA ALA A 99 28.06 1.67 -9.85
C ALA A 99 28.40 0.66 -8.76
N THR A 100 27.38 0.04 -8.18
CA THR A 100 27.51 -1.05 -7.22
C THR A 100 26.64 -2.23 -7.68
N PRO A 101 27.18 -3.46 -7.72
CA PRO A 101 26.40 -4.65 -8.07
C PRO A 101 25.15 -4.80 -7.19
N THR A 102 24.07 -5.30 -7.78
CA THR A 102 22.83 -5.61 -7.05
C THR A 102 22.84 -7.08 -6.65
N PRO A 103 22.71 -7.42 -5.37
CA PRO A 103 22.55 -8.81 -4.94
C PRO A 103 21.31 -9.45 -5.56
N ALA A 104 21.37 -10.75 -5.87
CA ALA A 104 20.24 -11.48 -6.46
C ALA A 104 19.06 -11.66 -5.48
N ASP A 105 19.34 -11.52 -4.19
CA ASP A 105 18.44 -11.59 -3.04
C ASP A 105 18.20 -10.22 -2.41
N ALA A 106 18.41 -9.12 -3.15
CA ALA A 106 18.22 -7.76 -2.64
C ALA A 106 16.80 -7.50 -2.08
N TYR A 107 15.80 -8.25 -2.55
CA TYR A 107 14.45 -8.22 -2.00
C TYR A 107 14.38 -8.62 -0.52
N GLU A 108 15.28 -9.51 -0.08
CA GLU A 108 15.31 -10.11 1.25
C GLU A 108 16.46 -9.58 2.12
N ALA A 109 17.66 -9.47 1.56
CA ALA A 109 18.87 -9.05 2.26
C ALA A 109 19.17 -7.54 2.14
N GLY A 110 18.43 -6.82 1.29
CA GLY A 110 18.73 -5.45 0.93
C GLY A 110 19.85 -5.33 -0.10
N CYS A 111 20.04 -4.13 -0.64
CA CYS A 111 21.00 -3.90 -1.70
C CYS A 111 22.44 -3.77 -1.20
N ASN A 112 22.63 -3.39 0.07
CA ASN A 112 23.95 -3.06 0.66
C ASN A 112 24.75 -2.05 -0.17
N TRP A 113 24.07 -1.11 -0.80
CA TRP A 113 24.71 -0.07 -1.60
C TRP A 113 25.34 1.00 -0.71
N PRO A 114 26.41 1.68 -1.17
CA PRO A 114 26.99 2.79 -0.44
C PRO A 114 26.02 3.96 -0.38
N VAL A 115 26.20 4.81 0.63
CA VAL A 115 25.56 6.13 0.67
C VAL A 115 26.16 7.00 -0.44
N LEU A 116 25.31 7.47 -1.35
CA LEU A 116 25.69 8.40 -2.42
C LEU A 116 25.42 9.85 -2.04
N HIS A 117 24.43 10.09 -1.16
CA HIS A 117 24.08 11.44 -0.72
C HIS A 117 23.59 11.45 0.73
N ARG A 118 23.79 12.57 1.43
CA ARG A 118 23.28 12.81 2.78
C ARG A 118 22.59 14.16 2.85
N TRP A 119 21.44 14.22 3.50
CA TRP A 119 20.75 15.48 3.75
C TRP A 119 20.25 15.55 5.19
N THR A 120 20.73 16.54 5.94
CA THR A 120 20.19 16.86 7.26
C THR A 120 18.91 17.68 7.10
N LEU A 121 17.80 17.14 7.60
CA LEU A 121 16.49 17.78 7.51
C LEU A 121 16.50 19.09 8.30
N PRO A 122 15.95 20.18 7.75
CA PRO A 122 15.69 21.39 8.52
C PRO A 122 14.86 21.08 9.78
N ALA A 123 15.16 21.77 10.88
CA ALA A 123 14.49 21.52 12.18
C ALA A 123 13.03 21.96 12.20
N ASP A 124 12.63 22.83 11.27
CA ASP A 124 11.28 23.36 11.07
C ASP A 124 10.52 22.67 9.93
N LEU A 125 11.09 21.59 9.36
CA LEU A 125 10.48 20.87 8.26
C LEU A 125 9.13 20.25 8.70
N PRO A 126 8.00 20.58 8.06
CA PRO A 126 6.70 20.12 8.53
C PRO A 126 6.53 18.60 8.40
N SER A 127 5.68 18.01 9.23
CA SER A 127 5.28 16.62 9.03
C SER A 127 4.60 16.43 7.67
N GLY A 128 4.80 15.25 7.07
CA GLY A 128 4.17 14.87 5.82
C GLY A 128 4.95 13.84 5.01
N PHE A 129 4.47 13.59 3.80
CA PHE A 129 5.10 12.70 2.83
C PHE A 129 6.09 13.47 1.95
N TYR A 130 7.30 12.95 1.82
CA TYR A 130 8.36 13.56 1.02
C TYR A 130 8.73 12.64 -0.14
N LEU A 131 8.32 13.05 -1.35
CA LEU A 131 8.66 12.40 -2.61
C LEU A 131 10.11 12.71 -2.96
N VAL A 132 10.88 11.66 -3.24
CA VAL A 132 12.25 11.74 -3.72
C VAL A 132 12.27 11.35 -5.19
N GLU A 133 12.77 12.25 -6.06
CA GLU A 133 13.03 11.97 -7.46
C GLU A 133 14.54 11.94 -7.71
N SER A 134 15.06 10.78 -8.10
CA SER A 134 16.46 10.62 -8.52
C SER A 134 16.51 10.46 -10.04
N SER A 135 17.41 11.16 -10.72
CA SER A 135 17.47 11.10 -12.19
C SER A 135 18.86 11.20 -12.79
N VAL A 136 19.03 10.62 -13.98
CA VAL A 136 20.22 10.70 -14.82
C VAL A 136 19.83 10.92 -16.28
N ALA A 137 20.67 11.65 -17.02
CA ALA A 137 20.48 11.84 -18.45
C ALA A 137 20.79 10.54 -19.22
N ARG A 138 19.97 10.23 -20.23
CA ARG A 138 20.21 9.09 -21.15
C ARG A 138 21.01 9.56 -22.37
N GLN A 139 21.92 8.72 -22.87
CA GLN A 139 22.78 9.04 -24.02
C GLN A 139 21.99 9.33 -25.31
N GLN A 140 20.80 8.72 -25.48
CA GLN A 140 19.94 8.89 -26.65
C GLN A 140 18.90 10.03 -26.50
N GLY A 141 19.05 10.87 -25.47
CA GLY A 141 18.07 11.90 -25.10
C GLY A 141 17.05 11.42 -24.06
N GLY A 142 16.44 12.37 -23.35
CA GLY A 142 15.56 12.10 -22.21
C GLY A 142 16.33 11.76 -20.93
N ARG A 143 15.60 11.26 -19.92
CA ARG A 143 16.16 10.94 -18.60
C ARG A 143 15.57 9.66 -18.02
N PHE A 144 16.38 8.97 -17.22
CA PHE A 144 15.88 7.97 -16.28
C PHE A 144 15.46 8.68 -15.00
N VAL A 145 14.30 8.33 -14.44
CA VAL A 145 13.80 8.84 -13.16
C VAL A 145 13.34 7.66 -12.31
N GLN A 146 13.82 7.62 -11.08
CA GLN A 146 13.37 6.72 -10.04
C GLN A 146 12.70 7.51 -8.91
N HIS A 147 11.65 6.92 -8.35
CA HIS A 147 10.86 7.50 -7.27
C HIS A 147 11.10 6.72 -5.98
N HIS A 148 11.41 7.46 -4.93
CA HIS A 148 11.52 6.98 -3.56
C HIS A 148 10.71 7.90 -2.64
N PHE A 149 10.56 7.54 -1.38
CA PHE A 149 9.94 8.44 -0.40
C PHE A 149 10.52 8.24 1.00
N PHE A 150 10.30 9.23 1.84
CA PHE A 150 10.30 9.07 3.28
C PHE A 150 9.22 9.97 3.88
N VAL A 151 8.93 9.74 5.16
CA VAL A 151 8.00 10.57 5.94
C VAL A 151 8.81 11.43 6.91
N VAL A 152 8.41 12.68 7.07
CA VAL A 152 8.83 13.48 8.24
C VAL A 152 7.75 13.32 9.28
N ARG A 153 8.08 12.63 10.38
CA ARG A 153 7.14 12.44 11.50
C ARG A 153 7.00 13.73 12.30
N PRO A 154 5.86 13.97 12.96
CA PRO A 154 5.72 15.10 13.88
C PRO A 154 6.76 15.02 15.01
N SER A 155 7.29 16.18 15.41
CA SER A 155 8.16 16.31 16.59
C SER A 155 7.69 17.45 17.48
N GLY A 156 7.89 17.31 18.79
CA GLY A 156 7.46 18.31 19.77
C GLY A 156 5.96 18.28 20.05
N ALA A 157 5.42 19.40 20.54
CA ALA A 157 4.01 19.52 20.91
C ALA A 157 3.12 19.64 19.66
N VAL A 158 2.17 18.73 19.53
CA VAL A 158 1.18 18.72 18.45
C VAL A 158 0.11 19.78 18.72
N GLN A 159 -0.26 20.54 17.69
CA GLN A 159 -1.36 21.49 17.81
C GLN A 159 -2.69 20.75 17.96
N PRO A 160 -3.58 21.15 18.88
CA PRO A 160 -4.90 20.54 19.02
C PRO A 160 -5.69 20.54 17.71
N GLY A 161 -6.43 19.46 17.45
CA GLY A 161 -7.33 19.35 16.29
C GLY A 161 -6.68 18.84 15.00
N ARG A 162 -5.39 18.46 15.01
CA ARG A 162 -4.75 17.77 13.90
C ARG A 162 -5.17 16.30 13.85
N LEU A 163 -5.24 15.73 12.65
CA LEU A 163 -5.39 14.29 12.42
C LEU A 163 -4.01 13.64 12.32
N LEU A 164 -3.87 12.42 12.84
CA LEU A 164 -2.68 11.59 12.61
C LEU A 164 -2.95 10.56 11.53
N HIS A 165 -2.37 10.75 10.35
CA HIS A 165 -2.50 9.81 9.23
C HIS A 165 -1.39 8.76 9.27
N VAL A 166 -1.76 7.49 9.42
CA VAL A 166 -0.81 6.37 9.41
C VAL A 166 -0.80 5.73 8.03
N LEU A 167 0.36 5.78 7.36
CA LEU A 167 0.53 5.16 6.06
C LEU A 167 0.74 3.64 6.19
N PRO A 168 0.05 2.81 5.37
CA PRO A 168 0.18 1.35 5.40
C PRO A 168 1.47 0.86 4.72
N THR A 169 2.62 1.32 5.21
CA THR A 169 3.95 1.07 4.62
C THR A 169 4.38 -0.39 4.66
N CYS A 170 3.83 -1.21 5.55
CA CYS A 170 4.05 -2.65 5.55
C CYS A 170 3.32 -3.33 4.38
N THR A 171 2.14 -2.82 4.00
CA THR A 171 1.48 -3.23 2.75
C THR A 171 2.33 -2.79 1.55
N TYR A 172 2.86 -1.57 1.54
CA TYR A 172 3.74 -1.12 0.43
C TYR A 172 4.91 -2.09 0.27
N THR A 173 5.53 -2.46 1.38
CA THR A 173 6.67 -3.39 1.42
C THR A 173 6.29 -4.77 0.89
N ALA A 174 5.13 -5.30 1.30
CA ALA A 174 4.61 -6.60 0.89
C ALA A 174 4.35 -6.71 -0.62
N TYR A 175 4.04 -5.58 -1.26
CA TYR A 175 3.74 -5.47 -2.68
C TYR A 175 4.94 -4.97 -3.52
N ASN A 176 5.99 -4.45 -2.88
CA ASN A 176 7.21 -4.02 -3.57
C ASN A 176 7.96 -5.23 -4.14
N ASP A 177 7.85 -5.43 -5.45
CA ASP A 177 8.53 -6.49 -6.20
C ASP A 177 9.95 -6.12 -6.64
N TRP A 178 10.41 -4.90 -6.38
CA TRP A 178 11.75 -4.47 -6.75
C TRP A 178 12.81 -5.41 -6.18
N GLY A 179 13.75 -5.81 -7.03
CA GLY A 179 14.88 -6.65 -6.64
C GLY A 179 14.59 -8.15 -6.64
N GLY A 180 13.39 -8.61 -6.99
CA GLY A 180 13.16 -10.02 -7.37
C GLY A 180 11.90 -10.67 -6.81
N ALA A 181 11.50 -10.33 -5.59
CA ALA A 181 10.33 -10.95 -4.96
C ALA A 181 9.63 -10.04 -3.96
N ASN A 182 8.40 -10.43 -3.63
CA ASN A 182 7.55 -9.84 -2.61
C ASN A 182 6.72 -10.93 -1.89
N HIS A 183 5.74 -10.56 -1.07
CA HIS A 183 4.89 -11.52 -0.33
C HIS A 183 3.81 -12.22 -1.19
N TYR A 184 3.82 -12.01 -2.52
CA TYR A 184 2.83 -12.54 -3.47
C TYR A 184 3.44 -13.36 -4.61
N GLY A 185 4.73 -13.18 -4.88
CA GLY A 185 5.48 -13.97 -5.85
C GLY A 185 6.85 -13.39 -6.13
N GLY A 186 7.60 -14.05 -7.00
CA GLY A 186 8.91 -13.59 -7.44
C GLY A 186 9.91 -14.72 -7.55
N SER A 187 11.18 -14.37 -7.40
CA SER A 187 12.32 -15.26 -7.62
C SER A 187 12.85 -15.93 -6.35
N HIS A 188 12.03 -16.06 -5.30
CA HIS A 188 12.45 -16.71 -4.04
C HIS A 188 12.50 -18.25 -4.19
N GLY A 189 13.32 -18.88 -3.35
CA GLY A 189 13.52 -20.32 -3.29
C GLY A 189 14.39 -20.92 -4.42
N PRO A 190 14.73 -22.22 -4.32
CA PRO A 190 15.68 -22.87 -5.24
C PRO A 190 15.24 -22.85 -6.71
N ALA A 191 13.94 -22.93 -6.95
CA ALA A 191 13.34 -22.89 -8.28
C ALA A 191 13.06 -21.46 -8.79
N ARG A 192 13.34 -20.43 -7.98
CA ARG A 192 13.16 -19.01 -8.29
C ARG A 192 11.75 -18.66 -8.81
N ASN A 193 10.73 -19.21 -8.15
CA ASN A 193 9.33 -19.07 -8.56
C ASN A 193 8.37 -18.96 -7.37
N ALA A 194 8.86 -18.53 -6.20
CA ALA A 194 8.07 -18.37 -4.98
C ALA A 194 8.01 -16.91 -4.49
N MET A 195 7.00 -16.62 -3.67
CA MET A 195 6.99 -15.45 -2.80
C MET A 195 8.10 -15.55 -1.75
N SER A 196 8.57 -14.40 -1.26
CA SER A 196 9.49 -14.38 -0.12
C SER A 196 8.73 -14.16 1.17
N PRO A 197 8.99 -14.94 2.24
CA PRO A 197 8.49 -14.63 3.58
C PRO A 197 9.28 -13.48 4.24
N LEU A 198 10.44 -13.11 3.69
CA LEU A 198 11.35 -12.11 4.24
C LEU A 198 11.56 -10.98 3.24
N LEU A 199 11.31 -9.74 3.64
CA LEU A 199 11.48 -8.55 2.80
C LEU A 199 12.31 -7.49 3.50
N SER A 200 13.24 -6.89 2.78
CA SER A 200 14.04 -5.76 3.25
C SER A 200 13.41 -4.42 2.86
N LEU A 201 13.49 -3.44 3.76
CA LEU A 201 13.27 -2.02 3.44
C LEU A 201 14.50 -1.37 2.79
N GLN A 202 15.67 -2.00 2.87
CA GLN A 202 16.92 -1.47 2.33
C GLN A 202 17.07 -1.75 0.83
N ARG A 203 16.02 -1.41 0.08
CA ARG A 203 15.93 -1.56 -1.36
C ARG A 203 15.02 -0.47 -1.96
N PRO A 204 15.21 -0.11 -3.23
CA PRO A 204 14.31 0.80 -3.95
C PRO A 204 12.86 0.34 -3.98
N TRP A 205 11.95 1.29 -4.22
CA TRP A 205 10.55 1.01 -4.49
C TRP A 205 10.30 0.75 -5.96
N THR A 206 9.48 -0.25 -6.25
CA THR A 206 8.99 -0.51 -7.60
C THR A 206 8.16 0.65 -8.13
N ARG A 207 8.29 0.91 -9.42
CA ARG A 207 7.64 2.01 -10.10
C ARG A 207 6.12 1.92 -9.97
N GLY A 208 5.52 3.04 -9.57
CA GLY A 208 4.07 3.20 -9.46
C GLY A 208 3.52 3.16 -8.03
N LEU A 209 4.24 2.64 -7.04
CA LEU A 209 3.77 2.69 -5.65
C LEU A 209 3.80 4.14 -5.09
N VAL A 210 4.85 4.88 -5.44
CA VAL A 210 5.10 6.21 -4.88
C VAL A 210 4.56 7.33 -5.75
N LYS A 211 4.68 7.20 -7.08
CA LYS A 211 4.19 8.18 -8.06
C LYS A 211 3.65 7.48 -9.29
N LEU A 212 2.51 7.97 -9.78
CA LEU A 212 1.84 7.49 -10.99
C LEU A 212 1.56 8.65 -11.94
N PRO A 213 1.59 8.41 -13.26
CA PRO A 213 1.05 9.37 -14.21
C PRO A 213 -0.46 9.51 -14.03
N GLU A 214 -0.97 10.67 -14.42
CA GLU A 214 -2.42 10.91 -14.47
C GLU A 214 -3.09 9.85 -15.36
N ASN A 215 -4.25 9.36 -14.93
CA ASN A 215 -5.07 8.34 -15.61
C ASN A 215 -4.53 6.90 -15.59
N ALA A 216 -3.56 6.56 -14.73
CA ALA A 216 -3.24 5.16 -14.45
C ALA A 216 -4.51 4.41 -13.95
N PRO A 217 -4.89 3.27 -14.57
CA PRO A 217 -6.16 2.61 -14.24
C PRO A 217 -6.15 1.92 -12.86
N ARG A 218 -7.30 1.97 -12.15
CA ARG A 218 -7.49 1.27 -10.87
C ARG A 218 -7.97 -0.17 -11.06
N ILE A 219 -7.79 -1.02 -10.04
CA ILE A 219 -8.12 -2.47 -10.07
C ILE A 219 -9.60 -2.79 -10.37
N CYS A 220 -10.52 -1.83 -10.14
CA CYS A 220 -11.96 -1.98 -10.42
C CYS A 220 -12.50 -0.93 -11.41
N ALA A 221 -11.63 -0.43 -12.29
CA ALA A 221 -11.97 0.59 -13.28
C ALA A 221 -12.95 0.11 -14.37
N THR A 222 -13.08 -1.20 -14.58
CA THR A 222 -13.93 -1.76 -15.65
C THR A 222 -14.89 -2.82 -15.13
N ILE A 223 -16.14 -2.74 -15.58
CA ILE A 223 -17.18 -3.71 -15.24
C ILE A 223 -17.11 -4.82 -16.29
N PRO A 224 -16.94 -6.08 -15.90
CA PRO A 224 -16.94 -7.18 -16.85
C PRO A 224 -18.28 -7.29 -17.58
N GLU A 225 -18.23 -7.33 -18.91
CA GLU A 225 -19.41 -7.64 -19.71
C GLU A 225 -19.85 -9.10 -19.49
N PRO A 226 -21.17 -9.36 -19.43
CA PRO A 226 -21.69 -10.73 -19.35
C PRO A 226 -21.14 -11.59 -20.49
N MET A 227 -20.71 -12.82 -20.16
CA MET A 227 -20.21 -13.82 -21.12
C MET A 227 -18.92 -13.46 -21.88
N MET A 228 -18.34 -12.29 -21.64
CA MET A 228 -17.07 -11.90 -22.27
C MET A 228 -15.85 -12.34 -21.45
N PRO A 229 -14.68 -12.50 -22.09
CA PRO A 229 -13.42 -12.68 -21.39
C PRO A 229 -13.15 -11.53 -20.41
N LEU A 230 -12.58 -11.85 -19.25
CA LEU A 230 -12.18 -10.84 -18.27
C LEU A 230 -11.00 -10.03 -18.81
N ARG A 231 -11.07 -8.72 -18.65
CA ARG A 231 -9.96 -7.79 -18.87
C ARG A 231 -9.48 -7.21 -17.55
N TYR A 232 -8.20 -6.90 -17.51
CA TYR A 232 -7.56 -6.30 -16.34
C TYR A 232 -6.77 -5.07 -16.81
N ASP A 233 -7.49 -3.98 -17.06
CA ASP A 233 -6.94 -2.76 -17.66
C ASP A 233 -5.71 -2.25 -16.91
N PHE A 234 -5.71 -2.34 -15.58
CA PHE A 234 -4.54 -1.96 -14.77
C PHE A 234 -3.30 -2.79 -15.10
N LYS A 235 -3.44 -4.11 -15.29
CA LYS A 235 -2.34 -5.00 -15.66
C LYS A 235 -1.91 -4.75 -17.10
N GLU A 236 -2.86 -4.69 -18.03
CA GLU A 236 -2.60 -4.40 -19.45
C GLU A 236 -1.84 -3.07 -19.62
N TRP A 237 -2.29 -2.02 -18.92
CA TRP A 237 -1.63 -0.73 -18.86
C TRP A 237 -0.23 -0.84 -18.23
N SER A 238 -0.08 -1.61 -17.15
CA SER A 238 1.21 -1.84 -16.48
C SER A 238 2.26 -2.37 -17.44
N TYR A 239 1.91 -3.44 -18.17
CA TYR A 239 2.79 -4.08 -19.15
C TYR A 239 3.11 -3.13 -20.30
N ALA A 240 2.12 -2.36 -20.77
CA ALA A 240 2.35 -1.38 -21.82
C ALA A 240 3.29 -0.25 -21.35
N ASN A 241 3.23 0.19 -20.10
CA ASN A 241 3.94 1.38 -19.65
C ASN A 241 5.21 1.09 -18.84
N GLY A 242 5.53 -0.20 -18.62
CA GLY A 242 6.72 -0.60 -17.86
C GLY A 242 6.60 -0.23 -16.39
N PHE A 243 5.46 -0.55 -15.78
CA PHE A 243 5.22 -0.44 -14.33
C PHE A 243 5.03 -1.85 -13.76
N SER A 244 5.28 -2.00 -12.45
CA SER A 244 4.84 -3.19 -11.73
C SER A 244 3.33 -3.20 -11.62
N TYR A 245 2.66 -4.30 -11.94
CA TYR A 245 1.20 -4.36 -11.84
C TYR A 245 0.69 -4.21 -10.40
N TYR A 246 1.57 -4.31 -9.41
CA TYR A 246 1.25 -4.00 -8.02
C TYR A 246 1.05 -2.51 -7.75
N TYR A 247 1.37 -1.61 -8.70
CA TYR A 247 1.08 -0.17 -8.58
C TYR A 247 -0.38 0.11 -8.23
N ALA A 248 -1.29 -0.72 -8.74
CA ALA A 248 -2.72 -0.50 -8.57
C ALA A 248 -3.25 -1.09 -7.25
N ALA A 249 -2.44 -1.91 -6.57
CA ALA A 249 -2.84 -2.66 -5.38
C ALA A 249 -2.56 -1.90 -4.08
N THR A 250 -1.53 -1.06 -4.03
CA THR A 250 -1.20 -0.28 -2.83
C THR A 250 -0.33 0.92 -3.19
N GLY A 251 0.09 1.71 -2.20
CA GLY A 251 1.04 2.80 -2.36
C GLY A 251 0.42 4.19 -2.27
N TRP A 252 1.27 5.15 -1.91
CA TRP A 252 0.92 6.57 -1.79
C TRP A 252 0.17 7.09 -3.02
N ALA A 253 0.71 6.81 -4.22
CA ALA A 253 0.15 7.34 -5.46
C ALA A 253 -1.29 6.91 -5.72
N GLN A 254 -1.64 5.70 -5.31
CA GLN A 254 -2.89 5.05 -5.66
C GLN A 254 -3.98 5.26 -4.61
N TYR A 255 -3.63 5.42 -3.33
CA TYR A 255 -4.60 5.50 -2.23
C TYR A 255 -4.40 6.75 -1.37
N ASP A 256 -3.38 6.75 -0.53
CA ASP A 256 -3.17 7.71 0.56
C ASP A 256 -3.06 9.15 0.10
N ARG A 257 -2.44 9.39 -1.05
CA ARG A 257 -2.33 10.72 -1.64
C ARG A 257 -3.69 11.35 -1.87
N HIS A 258 -4.68 10.59 -2.34
CA HIS A 258 -6.02 11.13 -2.60
C HIS A 258 -6.68 11.65 -1.32
N PHE A 259 -6.51 10.94 -0.20
CA PHE A 259 -7.00 11.40 1.09
C PHE A 259 -6.23 12.62 1.58
N ALA A 260 -4.90 12.63 1.48
CA ALA A 260 -4.09 13.78 1.91
C ALA A 260 -4.47 15.06 1.15
N LEU A 261 -4.65 14.98 -0.17
CA LEU A 261 -5.09 16.10 -1.00
C LEU A 261 -6.50 16.56 -0.64
N TRP A 262 -7.42 15.62 -0.41
CA TRP A 262 -8.78 15.93 0.03
C TRP A 262 -8.77 16.61 1.39
N ALA A 263 -8.07 16.04 2.37
CA ALA A 263 -8.01 16.54 3.74
C ALA A 263 -7.48 17.98 3.78
N GLU A 264 -6.37 18.26 3.08
CA GLU A 264 -5.83 19.63 2.99
C GLU A 264 -6.81 20.59 2.29
N ARG A 265 -7.49 20.15 1.23
CA ARG A 265 -8.46 20.98 0.50
C ARG A 265 -9.68 21.33 1.36
N GLU A 266 -10.15 20.39 2.16
CA GLU A 266 -11.27 20.61 3.10
C GLU A 266 -10.83 21.35 4.38
N GLY A 267 -9.54 21.70 4.51
CA GLY A 267 -9.02 22.49 5.63
C GLY A 267 -8.63 21.68 6.86
N TYR A 268 -8.54 20.35 6.76
CA TYR A 268 -7.99 19.51 7.82
C TYR A 268 -6.47 19.67 7.90
N ALA A 269 -5.97 19.82 9.12
CA ALA A 269 -4.56 19.77 9.41
C ALA A 269 -4.14 18.33 9.72
N VAL A 270 -3.16 17.81 8.96
CA VAL A 270 -2.76 16.40 9.03
C VAL A 270 -1.27 16.29 9.31
N ASP A 271 -0.89 15.48 10.29
CA ASP A 271 0.46 14.95 10.45
C ASP A 271 0.50 13.51 9.93
N THR A 272 1.66 13.07 9.45
CA THR A 272 1.81 11.76 8.81
C THR A 272 2.89 10.96 9.51
N ILE A 273 2.61 9.68 9.74
CA ILE A 273 3.58 8.69 10.24
C ILE A 273 3.52 7.42 9.41
N THR A 274 4.58 6.61 9.49
CA THR A 274 4.62 5.27 8.90
C THR A 274 4.13 4.22 9.88
N GLN A 275 3.78 3.03 9.40
CA GLN A 275 3.55 1.89 10.30
C GLN A 275 4.80 1.53 11.13
N THR A 276 6.01 1.76 10.61
CA THR A 276 7.25 1.59 11.38
C THR A 276 7.32 2.54 12.57
N ASP A 277 6.82 3.79 12.43
CA ASP A 277 6.69 4.70 13.57
C ASP A 277 5.64 4.21 14.55
N LEU A 278 4.48 3.74 14.08
CA LEU A 278 3.44 3.17 14.95
C LEU A 278 3.97 1.97 15.77
N HIS A 279 4.84 1.15 15.16
CA HIS A 279 5.48 0.02 15.81
C HIS A 279 6.52 0.44 16.86
N LEU A 280 7.40 1.38 16.51
CA LEU A 280 8.55 1.75 17.35
C LEU A 280 8.25 2.88 18.34
N ARG A 281 7.24 3.70 18.06
CA ARG A 281 6.92 4.96 18.74
C ARG A 281 5.40 5.13 18.96
N PRO A 282 4.73 4.19 19.62
CA PRO A 282 3.28 4.25 19.84
C PRO A 282 2.83 5.47 20.65
N GLU A 283 3.73 6.11 21.41
CA GLU A 283 3.48 7.36 22.14
C GLU A 283 3.07 8.52 21.22
N LEU A 284 3.39 8.46 19.92
CA LEU A 284 2.96 9.46 18.94
C LEU A 284 1.43 9.57 18.85
N LEU A 285 0.69 8.52 19.21
CA LEU A 285 -0.78 8.52 19.21
C LEU A 285 -1.37 9.46 20.27
N GLU A 286 -0.69 9.64 21.41
CA GLU A 286 -1.25 10.29 22.61
C GLU A 286 -1.58 11.77 22.41
N SER A 287 -0.98 12.40 21.40
CA SER A 287 -1.17 13.81 21.11
C SER A 287 -2.32 14.09 20.15
N TYR A 288 -3.05 13.06 19.70
CA TYR A 288 -4.09 13.19 18.69
C TYR A 288 -5.43 12.68 19.17
N ALA A 289 -6.49 13.44 18.91
CA ALA A 289 -7.86 13.00 19.19
C ALA A 289 -8.36 11.97 18.16
N CYS A 290 -7.80 11.98 16.95
CA CYS A 290 -8.20 11.06 15.88
C CYS A 290 -7.01 10.59 15.05
N VAL A 291 -6.93 9.27 14.87
CA VAL A 291 -6.00 8.56 13.99
C VAL A 291 -6.77 8.13 12.73
N VAL A 292 -6.16 8.34 11.57
CA VAL A 292 -6.76 8.00 10.27
C VAL A 292 -5.86 7.03 9.52
N ILE A 293 -6.49 6.02 8.92
CA ILE A 293 -5.82 5.02 8.07
C ILE A 293 -6.63 4.85 6.80
N VAL A 294 -5.98 4.85 5.63
CA VAL A 294 -6.66 4.92 4.34
C VAL A 294 -6.14 3.86 3.38
N GLY A 295 -7.03 3.36 2.53
CA GLY A 295 -6.65 2.54 1.38
C GLY A 295 -6.44 1.08 1.73
N HIS A 296 -5.31 0.53 1.27
CA HIS A 296 -5.02 -0.90 1.42
C HIS A 296 -4.10 -1.15 2.62
N ASP A 297 -4.70 -1.55 3.73
CA ASP A 297 -4.07 -1.61 5.04
C ASP A 297 -4.08 -3.05 5.58
N GLU A 298 -3.25 -3.90 4.96
CA GLU A 298 -3.33 -5.35 5.06
C GLU A 298 -2.34 -5.99 6.05
N TYR A 299 -1.16 -5.41 6.21
CA TYR A 299 -0.06 -6.01 6.97
C TYR A 299 0.23 -5.22 8.25
N TRP A 300 0.10 -5.88 9.40
CA TRP A 300 0.22 -5.27 10.73
C TRP A 300 1.05 -6.10 11.68
N THR A 301 1.86 -5.47 12.53
CA THR A 301 2.45 -6.20 13.66
C THR A 301 1.48 -6.22 14.84
N ARG A 302 1.73 -7.18 15.75
CA ARG A 302 1.03 -7.24 17.04
C ARG A 302 1.18 -5.97 17.86
N GLU A 303 2.37 -5.37 17.86
CA GLU A 303 2.68 -4.12 18.57
C GLU A 303 1.85 -2.96 18.05
N MET A 304 1.76 -2.78 16.72
CA MET A 304 0.94 -1.72 16.12
C MET A 304 -0.53 -1.87 16.51
N ARG A 305 -1.03 -3.11 16.48
CA ARG A 305 -2.42 -3.41 16.82
C ARG A 305 -2.72 -3.13 18.29
N LEU A 306 -1.84 -3.53 19.21
CA LEU A 306 -1.94 -3.18 20.62
C LEU A 306 -1.89 -1.66 20.86
N ALA A 307 -1.06 -0.93 20.12
CA ALA A 307 -0.97 0.51 20.25
C ALA A 307 -2.31 1.19 19.92
N ILE A 308 -2.96 0.77 18.82
CA ILE A 308 -4.27 1.27 18.42
C ILE A 308 -5.37 0.88 19.41
N GLU A 309 -5.44 -0.38 19.85
CA GLU A 309 -6.42 -0.82 20.86
C GLU A 309 -6.27 0.01 22.14
N SER A 310 -5.04 0.13 22.64
CA SER A 310 -4.75 0.88 23.87
C SER A 310 -5.05 2.37 23.73
N TYR A 311 -4.83 2.96 22.55
CA TYR A 311 -5.18 4.34 22.23
C TYR A 311 -6.71 4.55 22.27
N VAL A 312 -7.48 3.66 21.64
CA VAL A 312 -8.95 3.72 21.64
C VAL A 312 -9.53 3.50 23.04
N GLU A 313 -8.99 2.55 23.80
CA GLU A 313 -9.38 2.30 25.20
C GLU A 313 -9.19 3.52 26.11
N ARG A 314 -8.21 4.40 25.80
CA ARG A 314 -7.98 5.66 26.50
C ARG A 314 -8.84 6.83 25.98
N GLY A 315 -9.77 6.57 25.07
CA GLY A 315 -10.68 7.57 24.51
C GLY A 315 -10.23 8.20 23.20
N GLY A 316 -9.17 7.68 22.57
CA GLY A 316 -8.79 8.05 21.22
C GLY A 316 -9.80 7.56 20.17
N HIS A 317 -9.83 8.20 19.00
CA HIS A 317 -10.72 7.82 17.91
C HIS A 317 -9.94 7.28 16.69
N LEU A 318 -10.40 6.17 16.11
CA LEU A 318 -9.84 5.61 14.89
C LEU A 318 -10.86 5.76 13.75
N ALA A 319 -10.45 6.41 12.65
CA ALA A 319 -11.17 6.41 11.39
C ALA A 319 -10.39 5.59 10.35
N ARG A 320 -10.90 4.41 10.01
CA ARG A 320 -10.28 3.52 9.02
C ARG A 320 -11.09 3.53 7.72
N PHE A 321 -10.57 4.21 6.71
CA PHE A 321 -11.08 4.23 5.33
C PHE A 321 -10.31 3.24 4.46
N GLY A 322 -10.20 2.00 4.94
CA GLY A 322 -9.45 0.94 4.28
C GLY A 322 -10.05 -0.44 4.53
N ALA A 323 -9.45 -1.45 3.93
CA ALA A 323 -9.89 -2.84 4.01
C ALA A 323 -8.71 -3.82 3.88
N ASN A 324 -9.04 -5.12 3.90
CA ASN A 324 -8.15 -6.26 3.91
C ASN A 324 -7.33 -6.40 5.21
N PHE A 325 -7.90 -6.11 6.38
CA PHE A 325 -7.16 -6.21 7.65
C PHE A 325 -6.85 -7.67 8.02
N THR A 326 -5.80 -8.25 7.41
CA THR A 326 -5.64 -9.71 7.33
C THR A 326 -4.34 -10.20 7.96
N TRP A 327 -3.16 -9.72 7.54
CA TRP A 327 -1.91 -10.40 7.87
C TRP A 327 -1.24 -9.84 9.13
N GLN A 328 -1.02 -10.73 10.09
CA GLN A 328 -0.03 -10.50 11.14
C GLN A 328 1.39 -10.64 10.56
N ILE A 329 2.22 -9.64 10.82
CA ILE A 329 3.64 -9.61 10.49
C ILE A 329 4.52 -9.43 11.72
N ARG A 330 5.83 -9.64 11.51
CA ARG A 330 6.86 -9.14 12.41
C ARG A 330 7.73 -8.14 11.68
N LEU A 331 8.11 -7.09 12.41
CA LEU A 331 9.18 -6.19 12.02
C LEU A 331 10.40 -6.51 12.88
N GLU A 332 11.50 -6.83 12.22
CA GLU A 332 12.79 -7.19 12.80
C GLU A 332 13.84 -6.16 12.38
N GLU A 333 14.99 -6.16 13.06
CA GLU A 333 16.11 -5.24 12.76
C GLU A 333 15.65 -3.77 12.73
N GLU A 334 14.96 -3.35 13.81
CA GLU A 334 14.43 -1.99 13.98
C GLU A 334 13.51 -1.56 12.81
N GLY A 335 12.77 -2.52 12.25
CA GLY A 335 11.84 -2.29 11.15
C GLY A 335 12.44 -2.47 9.76
N LYS A 336 13.74 -2.76 9.63
CA LYS A 336 14.40 -2.95 8.33
C LYS A 336 14.02 -4.25 7.63
N ARG A 337 13.55 -5.25 8.39
CA ARG A 337 13.11 -6.54 7.88
C ARG A 337 11.66 -6.81 8.24
N GLN A 338 10.84 -7.08 7.22
CA GLN A 338 9.46 -7.53 7.36
C GLN A 338 9.36 -9.03 7.14
N VAL A 339 8.70 -9.72 8.07
CA VAL A 339 8.52 -11.17 8.05
C VAL A 339 7.04 -11.53 7.97
N CYS A 340 6.67 -12.32 6.96
CA CYS A 340 5.32 -12.86 6.81
C CYS A 340 5.30 -14.19 6.04
N TYR A 341 5.03 -15.29 6.74
CA TYR A 341 4.90 -16.61 6.12
C TYR A 341 3.48 -16.89 5.57
N LYS A 342 2.52 -15.99 5.83
CA LYS A 342 1.12 -16.05 5.34
C LYS A 342 0.50 -17.43 5.61
N SER A 343 -0.15 -18.02 4.61
CA SER A 343 -0.79 -19.34 4.69
C SER A 343 0.17 -20.47 5.05
N ASN A 344 1.48 -20.31 4.86
CA ASN A 344 2.49 -21.31 5.19
C ASN A 344 3.01 -21.20 6.62
N ALA A 345 2.61 -20.19 7.39
CA ALA A 345 3.19 -19.90 8.71
C ALA A 345 3.15 -21.11 9.66
N HIS A 346 2.05 -21.86 9.68
CA HIS A 346 1.92 -23.06 10.51
C HIS A 346 2.95 -24.18 10.21
N LYS A 347 3.55 -24.19 9.01
CA LYS A 347 4.58 -25.16 8.58
C LYS A 347 5.98 -24.60 8.64
N GLU A 348 6.14 -23.33 8.25
CA GLU A 348 7.43 -22.76 7.87
C GLU A 348 7.89 -21.63 8.80
N ASP A 349 7.00 -21.02 9.58
CA ASP A 349 7.38 -19.92 10.48
C ASP A 349 8.17 -20.46 11.68
N PRO A 350 9.45 -20.08 11.87
CA PRO A 350 10.29 -20.57 12.96
C PRO A 350 9.70 -20.30 14.35
N ILE A 351 8.84 -19.30 14.49
CA ILE A 351 8.19 -18.97 15.76
C ILE A 351 7.36 -20.13 16.31
N ARG A 352 6.87 -21.04 15.45
CA ARG A 352 6.14 -22.26 15.84
C ARG A 352 6.97 -23.15 16.76
N ALA A 353 8.29 -23.22 16.55
CA ALA A 353 9.17 -24.03 17.38
C ALA A 353 9.36 -23.46 18.80
N THR A 354 9.08 -22.16 18.98
CA THR A 354 9.18 -21.48 20.29
C THR A 354 7.93 -21.66 21.15
N GLY A 355 6.79 -22.02 20.54
CA GLY A 355 5.48 -22.10 21.20
C GLY A 355 4.74 -20.76 21.30
N ASP A 356 5.31 -19.66 20.79
CA ASP A 356 4.65 -18.34 20.76
C ASP A 356 3.72 -18.19 19.53
N ASP A 357 2.60 -18.92 19.56
CA ASP A 357 1.58 -18.87 18.50
C ASP A 357 0.96 -17.47 18.34
N ALA A 358 1.03 -16.61 19.37
CA ALA A 358 0.55 -15.23 19.30
C ALA A 358 1.44 -14.34 18.42
N ARG A 359 2.64 -14.79 18.06
CA ARG A 359 3.56 -14.11 17.12
C ARG A 359 3.64 -14.79 15.74
N LEU A 360 2.77 -15.76 15.49
CA LEU A 360 2.67 -16.43 14.19
C LEU A 360 2.31 -15.44 13.08
N THR A 361 3.06 -15.43 11.99
CA THR A 361 2.81 -14.51 10.86
C THR A 361 1.78 -15.04 9.87
N SER A 362 0.61 -15.36 10.40
CA SER A 362 -0.57 -15.83 9.66
C SER A 362 -1.66 -14.75 9.62
N ALA A 363 -2.85 -15.10 9.13
CA ALA A 363 -4.01 -14.21 9.21
C ALA A 363 -4.42 -13.98 10.68
N TRP A 364 -4.98 -12.81 11.00
CA TRP A 364 -5.50 -12.48 12.33
C TRP A 364 -6.59 -13.46 12.79
N GLU A 365 -7.41 -13.93 11.87
CA GLU A 365 -8.47 -14.92 12.09
C GLU A 365 -7.95 -16.38 12.11
N ASP A 366 -6.64 -16.60 11.99
CA ASP A 366 -6.05 -17.94 12.16
C ASP A 366 -6.33 -18.46 13.57
N ARG A 367 -6.81 -19.71 13.65
CA ARG A 367 -7.12 -20.41 14.91
C ARG A 367 -5.93 -20.55 15.87
N HIS A 368 -4.70 -20.37 15.39
CA HIS A 368 -3.50 -20.37 16.21
C HIS A 368 -3.22 -18.98 16.79
N VAL A 369 -3.40 -17.93 15.99
CA VAL A 369 -3.26 -16.52 16.40
C VAL A 369 -4.36 -16.12 17.39
N ARG A 370 -5.61 -16.52 17.12
CA ARG A 370 -6.81 -16.31 17.98
C ARG A 370 -7.04 -14.85 18.36
N TRP A 371 -6.85 -13.95 17.41
CA TRP A 371 -7.09 -12.52 17.60
C TRP A 371 -7.75 -11.96 16.34
N PRO A 372 -9.05 -12.24 16.10
CA PRO A 372 -9.72 -11.86 14.85
C PRO A 372 -9.72 -10.34 14.69
N GLY A 373 -9.58 -9.84 13.46
CA GLY A 373 -9.49 -8.39 13.18
C GLY A 373 -10.65 -7.58 13.75
N ALA A 374 -11.85 -8.19 13.80
CA ALA A 374 -13.05 -7.52 14.28
C ALA A 374 -12.98 -7.08 15.74
N SER A 375 -12.14 -7.71 16.58
CA SER A 375 -11.97 -7.26 17.97
C SER A 375 -11.30 -5.89 18.08
N THR A 376 -10.67 -5.41 17.01
CA THR A 376 -9.97 -4.12 16.96
C THR A 376 -10.69 -3.11 16.08
N VAL A 377 -11.08 -3.52 14.86
CA VAL A 377 -11.64 -2.60 13.85
C VAL A 377 -13.11 -2.87 13.52
N GLY A 378 -13.76 -3.77 14.26
CA GLY A 378 -15.20 -4.08 14.12
C GLY A 378 -15.58 -4.96 12.93
N VAL A 379 -14.62 -5.31 12.07
CA VAL A 379 -14.78 -6.17 10.89
C VAL A 379 -13.54 -7.06 10.68
N ASN A 380 -13.68 -8.15 9.94
CA ASN A 380 -12.66 -9.16 9.65
C ASN A 380 -12.26 -9.12 8.16
N GLY A 381 -10.96 -9.17 7.84
CA GLY A 381 -10.46 -9.19 6.45
C GLY A 381 -10.84 -10.46 5.69
N LEU A 382 -11.00 -11.58 6.39
CA LEU A 382 -11.50 -12.82 5.81
C LEU A 382 -13.04 -12.90 5.81
N GLY A 383 -13.76 -11.93 6.38
CA GLY A 383 -15.23 -11.91 6.43
C GLY A 383 -15.93 -11.67 5.09
N GLY A 384 -15.19 -11.27 4.05
CA GLY A 384 -15.74 -10.96 2.74
C GLY A 384 -14.73 -10.23 1.85
N THR A 385 -13.63 -10.89 1.51
CA THR A 385 -12.41 -10.28 0.95
C THR A 385 -12.61 -9.48 -0.35
N TYR A 386 -13.29 -10.04 -1.36
CA TYR A 386 -13.31 -9.43 -2.70
C TYR A 386 -14.67 -8.89 -3.12
N ALA A 387 -14.66 -7.70 -3.76
CA ALA A 387 -15.81 -7.16 -4.45
C ALA A 387 -15.45 -6.43 -5.75
N ASN A 388 -16.30 -6.53 -6.78
CA ASN A 388 -16.18 -5.81 -8.04
C ASN A 388 -14.81 -5.92 -8.75
N TRP A 389 -14.07 -7.00 -8.48
CA TRP A 389 -12.78 -7.30 -9.09
C TRP A 389 -12.84 -8.64 -9.81
N GLY A 390 -12.49 -8.66 -11.09
CA GLY A 390 -12.59 -9.88 -11.90
C GLY A 390 -14.00 -10.48 -11.87
N ARG A 391 -14.14 -11.73 -11.40
CA ARG A 391 -15.44 -12.42 -11.24
C ARG A 391 -15.96 -12.39 -9.81
N PHE A 392 -15.32 -11.66 -8.90
CA PHE A 392 -15.81 -11.48 -7.54
C PHE A 392 -16.88 -10.37 -7.55
N THR A 393 -18.12 -10.76 -7.28
CA THR A 393 -19.32 -9.88 -7.31
C THR A 393 -19.35 -8.88 -8.48
N PRO A 394 -19.20 -9.31 -9.75
CA PRO A 394 -18.95 -8.41 -10.88
C PRO A 394 -20.12 -7.48 -11.24
N ARG A 395 -21.29 -7.71 -10.63
CA ARG A 395 -22.53 -6.92 -10.80
C ARG A 395 -23.10 -6.49 -9.45
N GLY A 396 -22.26 -6.37 -8.42
CA GLY A 396 -22.65 -5.85 -7.12
C GLY A 396 -23.07 -4.37 -7.20
N SER A 397 -23.60 -3.86 -6.08
CA SER A 397 -24.03 -2.45 -5.95
C SER A 397 -22.90 -1.46 -6.23
N ARG A 398 -21.64 -1.82 -5.92
CA ARG A 398 -20.41 -0.99 -6.03
C ARG A 398 -20.38 0.22 -5.08
N GLY A 399 -21.42 0.38 -4.28
CA GLY A 399 -21.53 1.36 -3.20
C GLY A 399 -22.01 0.67 -1.94
N PHE A 400 -22.43 1.44 -0.95
CA PHE A 400 -23.01 0.90 0.28
C PHE A 400 -24.52 1.17 0.31
N THR A 401 -25.33 0.14 0.59
CA THR A 401 -26.77 0.29 0.84
C THR A 401 -26.97 0.76 2.28
N VAL A 402 -27.67 1.88 2.46
CA VAL A 402 -27.94 2.52 3.75
C VAL A 402 -29.05 1.80 4.50
N TYR A 403 -28.82 1.51 5.78
CA TYR A 403 -29.83 0.92 6.67
C TYR A 403 -30.18 1.81 7.86
N ARG A 404 -29.34 2.79 8.22
CA ARG A 404 -29.55 3.66 9.40
C ARG A 404 -29.30 5.13 9.07
N PRO A 405 -30.15 5.76 8.23
CA PRO A 405 -29.93 7.12 7.74
C PRO A 405 -29.95 8.19 8.85
N GLU A 406 -30.55 7.91 10.01
CA GLU A 406 -30.62 8.83 11.15
C GLU A 406 -29.30 8.95 11.92
N HIS A 407 -28.33 8.07 11.67
CA HIS A 407 -27.03 8.13 12.33
C HIS A 407 -26.29 9.42 11.96
N TRP A 408 -25.62 10.06 12.93
CA TRP A 408 -24.98 11.37 12.76
C TRP A 408 -23.96 11.41 11.60
N ALA A 409 -23.34 10.27 11.28
CA ALA A 409 -22.41 10.14 10.16
C ALA A 409 -23.05 10.43 8.78
N PHE A 410 -24.38 10.34 8.67
CA PHE A 410 -25.14 10.68 7.46
C PHE A 410 -25.85 12.04 7.56
N ALA A 411 -25.66 12.80 8.64
CA ALA A 411 -26.29 14.10 8.80
C ALA A 411 -25.93 15.05 7.63
N GLY A 412 -26.95 15.66 7.02
CA GLY A 412 -26.77 16.59 5.90
C GLY A 412 -26.48 15.95 4.53
N THR A 413 -26.55 14.61 4.42
CA THR A 413 -26.31 13.90 3.16
C THR A 413 -27.56 13.67 2.31
N ASP A 414 -28.75 13.88 2.89
CA ASP A 414 -30.07 13.53 2.30
C ASP A 414 -30.24 12.03 1.98
N LEU A 415 -29.36 11.16 2.53
CA LEU A 415 -29.47 9.71 2.37
C LEU A 415 -30.66 9.15 3.15
N SER A 416 -31.44 8.31 2.49
CA SER A 416 -32.58 7.58 3.04
C SER A 416 -32.30 6.08 3.18
N TYR A 417 -33.15 5.39 3.93
CA TYR A 417 -33.09 3.92 4.04
C TYR A 417 -33.19 3.28 2.66
N GLY A 418 -32.25 2.38 2.33
CA GLY A 418 -32.19 1.68 1.05
C GLY A 418 -31.42 2.40 -0.05
N ASP A 419 -31.05 3.67 0.15
CA ASP A 419 -30.21 4.39 -0.82
C ASP A 419 -28.83 3.76 -0.95
N ILE A 420 -28.23 3.88 -2.14
CA ILE A 420 -26.90 3.38 -2.42
C ILE A 420 -25.98 4.56 -2.68
N PHE A 421 -25.04 4.82 -1.78
CA PHE A 421 -24.04 5.86 -1.98
C PHE A 421 -22.70 5.29 -2.49
N GLY A 422 -22.02 6.08 -3.31
CA GLY A 422 -20.68 5.75 -3.82
C GLY A 422 -20.62 4.73 -4.96
N ALA A 423 -21.76 4.26 -5.47
CA ALA A 423 -21.80 3.31 -6.59
C ALA A 423 -21.18 3.85 -7.89
N GLU A 424 -21.38 5.14 -8.19
CA GLU A 424 -20.79 5.81 -9.36
C GLU A 424 -19.27 5.86 -9.28
N ALA A 425 -18.75 6.21 -8.10
CA ALA A 425 -17.32 6.25 -7.80
C ALA A 425 -16.72 4.87 -7.51
N ARG A 426 -17.57 3.84 -7.36
CA ARG A 426 -17.21 2.44 -7.09
C ARG A 426 -16.38 2.27 -5.82
N ILE A 427 -16.80 2.94 -4.75
CA ILE A 427 -16.07 2.96 -3.48
C ILE A 427 -16.06 1.60 -2.77
N PHE A 428 -16.98 0.69 -3.12
CA PHE A 428 -17.00 -0.68 -2.64
C PHE A 428 -16.42 -1.62 -3.70
N GLY A 429 -15.13 -1.91 -3.62
CA GLY A 429 -14.47 -2.76 -4.60
C GLY A 429 -13.01 -3.07 -4.27
N TYR A 430 -12.46 -3.98 -5.07
CA TYR A 430 -11.18 -4.65 -4.88
C TYR A 430 -11.18 -5.51 -3.61
N GLU A 431 -10.76 -4.94 -2.49
CA GLU A 431 -10.72 -5.63 -1.19
C GLU A 431 -11.68 -4.93 -0.21
N VAL A 432 -12.45 -5.70 0.55
CA VAL A 432 -13.39 -5.23 1.57
C VAL A 432 -13.32 -6.13 2.81
N ASP A 433 -13.65 -5.58 3.98
CA ASP A 433 -13.74 -6.34 5.23
C ASP A 433 -15.21 -6.69 5.51
N GLY A 434 -15.44 -7.83 6.17
CA GLY A 434 -16.78 -8.35 6.46
C GLY A 434 -17.04 -8.53 7.94
N VAL A 435 -18.31 -8.60 8.29
CA VAL A 435 -18.82 -8.91 9.63
C VAL A 435 -19.82 -10.05 9.49
N ASP A 436 -19.87 -10.99 10.43
CA ASP A 436 -20.98 -11.94 10.50
C ASP A 436 -22.24 -11.22 11.01
N TYR A 437 -23.32 -11.25 10.22
CA TYR A 437 -24.52 -10.45 10.50
C TYR A 437 -25.82 -11.23 10.33
N THR A 438 -26.89 -10.70 10.91
CA THR A 438 -28.27 -11.16 10.71
C THR A 438 -29.19 -9.96 10.52
N PHE A 439 -30.39 -10.19 9.99
CA PHE A 439 -31.42 -9.17 9.84
C PHE A 439 -32.50 -9.32 10.92
N ARG A 440 -32.88 -8.21 11.54
CA ARG A 440 -34.03 -8.12 12.45
C ARG A 440 -34.83 -6.88 12.07
N ASP A 441 -36.12 -7.04 11.80
CA ASP A 441 -37.04 -5.94 11.44
C ASP A 441 -36.52 -5.03 10.32
N GLY A 442 -35.87 -5.63 9.31
CA GLY A 442 -35.31 -4.90 8.15
C GLY A 442 -33.92 -4.31 8.36
N LEU A 443 -33.34 -4.42 9.55
CA LEU A 443 -32.03 -3.83 9.87
C LEU A 443 -30.95 -4.90 10.09
N PRO A 444 -29.71 -4.66 9.63
CA PRO A 444 -28.58 -5.55 9.87
C PRO A 444 -28.01 -5.35 11.29
N PHE A 445 -27.64 -6.46 11.91
CA PHE A 445 -26.98 -6.51 13.23
C PHE A 445 -25.84 -7.53 13.20
N PRO A 446 -24.68 -7.22 13.82
CA PRO A 446 -23.64 -8.22 14.04
C PRO A 446 -24.16 -9.41 14.86
N THR A 447 -23.68 -10.61 14.57
CA THR A 447 -23.99 -11.80 15.37
C THR A 447 -23.07 -11.97 16.58
N GLY A 448 -21.89 -11.34 16.54
CA GLY A 448 -20.81 -11.50 17.52
C GLY A 448 -20.00 -12.80 17.40
N LYS A 449 -20.38 -13.72 16.50
CA LYS A 449 -19.75 -15.06 16.39
C LYS A 449 -18.31 -15.03 15.86
N ASP A 450 -17.96 -13.96 15.14
CA ASP A 450 -16.67 -13.75 14.49
C ASP A 450 -15.73 -12.84 15.30
N GLY A 451 -16.07 -12.57 16.56
CA GLY A 451 -15.30 -11.71 17.46
C GLY A 451 -15.65 -10.22 17.35
N THR A 452 -16.66 -9.86 16.56
CA THR A 452 -17.17 -8.49 16.49
C THR A 452 -17.79 -8.06 17.83
N PRO A 453 -17.40 -6.92 18.41
CA PRO A 453 -18.00 -6.42 19.64
C PRO A 453 -19.49 -6.09 19.50
N ASP A 454 -20.27 -6.31 20.56
CA ASP A 454 -21.72 -6.02 20.59
C ASP A 454 -22.07 -4.54 20.40
N SER A 455 -21.09 -3.65 20.58
CA SER A 455 -21.23 -2.21 20.37
C SER A 455 -21.13 -1.78 18.90
N VAL A 456 -20.81 -2.69 17.97
CA VAL A 456 -20.69 -2.36 16.55
C VAL A 456 -22.07 -2.17 15.92
N GLU A 457 -22.25 -1.07 15.22
CA GLU A 457 -23.47 -0.75 14.48
C GLU A 457 -23.23 -0.79 12.97
N ILE A 458 -24.04 -1.57 12.24
CA ILE A 458 -23.99 -1.62 10.78
C ILE A 458 -24.87 -0.49 10.24
N LEU A 459 -24.22 0.56 9.72
CA LEU A 459 -24.90 1.73 9.16
C LEU A 459 -25.29 1.55 7.69
N ALA A 460 -24.37 0.98 6.91
CA ALA A 460 -24.53 0.67 5.51
C ALA A 460 -23.63 -0.53 5.13
N MET A 461 -24.03 -1.33 4.16
CA MET A 461 -23.27 -2.53 3.77
C MET A 461 -23.51 -2.95 2.32
N THR A 462 -22.68 -3.87 1.82
CA THR A 462 -22.88 -4.53 0.52
C THR A 462 -22.29 -5.93 0.55
N PRO A 463 -22.90 -6.91 -0.17
CA PRO A 463 -22.35 -8.25 -0.25
C PRO A 463 -20.98 -8.30 -0.95
N ALA A 464 -20.08 -9.08 -0.39
CA ALA A 464 -18.78 -9.42 -0.93
C ALA A 464 -18.58 -10.94 -0.91
N VAL A 465 -17.48 -11.43 -1.50
CA VAL A 465 -17.15 -12.85 -1.49
C VAL A 465 -15.77 -13.09 -0.92
N MET A 466 -15.66 -14.05 -0.02
CA MET A 466 -14.37 -14.61 0.36
C MET A 466 -13.80 -15.37 -0.84
N ALA A 467 -12.51 -15.24 -1.13
CA ALA A 467 -11.84 -16.01 -2.18
C ALA A 467 -11.71 -17.51 -1.82
N ARG A 468 -12.83 -18.23 -1.68
CA ARG A 468 -12.78 -19.70 -1.79
C ARG A 468 -12.82 -20.08 -3.26
N ILE A 469 -11.64 -20.48 -3.72
CA ILE A 469 -11.32 -21.47 -4.76
C ILE A 469 -12.51 -21.84 -5.64
N SER A 470 -12.60 -21.14 -6.76
CA SER A 470 -13.29 -21.62 -7.95
C SER A 470 -12.41 -21.21 -9.12
N THR A 471 -11.75 -22.20 -9.71
CA THR A 471 -11.09 -22.23 -11.04
C THR A 471 -9.58 -21.97 -11.23
N LEU A 472 -8.75 -21.77 -10.20
CA LEU A 472 -7.28 -21.85 -10.39
C LEU A 472 -6.64 -23.19 -9.96
N SER A 473 -7.36 -24.10 -9.28
CA SER A 473 -6.76 -25.35 -8.74
C SER A 473 -7.60 -26.63 -8.82
N GLY A 474 -8.70 -26.67 -9.58
CA GLY A 474 -9.33 -27.96 -9.95
C GLY A 474 -9.93 -28.82 -8.82
N VAL A 475 -10.28 -28.26 -7.66
CA VAL A 475 -10.97 -28.99 -6.56
C VAL A 475 -12.45 -28.58 -6.49
N PRO A 476 -13.41 -29.51 -6.25
CA PRO A 476 -14.84 -29.20 -6.29
C PRO A 476 -15.28 -28.32 -5.13
N SER A 477 -16.19 -27.39 -5.43
CA SER A 477 -16.83 -26.43 -4.53
C SER A 477 -17.75 -27.08 -3.50
N LEU A 478 -17.72 -26.59 -2.26
CA LEU A 478 -18.86 -26.64 -1.33
C LEU A 478 -19.42 -25.21 -1.17
N PRO A 479 -20.75 -25.05 -1.06
CA PRO A 479 -21.39 -23.75 -1.07
C PRO A 479 -21.06 -22.99 0.22
N VAL A 480 -20.79 -21.69 0.11
CA VAL A 480 -20.79 -20.76 1.24
C VAL A 480 -21.93 -19.78 0.99
N GLY A 481 -22.89 -19.77 1.92
CA GLY A 481 -23.98 -18.80 2.00
C GLY A 481 -23.70 -17.75 3.06
#